data_AF-T1AN21-F1
#
_entry.id   AF-T1AN21-F1
#
_cell.length_a   1.000
_cell.length_b   1.000
_cell.length_c   1.000
_cell.angle_alpha   90.00
_cell.angle_beta   90.00
_cell.angle_gamma   90.00
#
_symmetry.space_group_name_H-M   'P 1'
#
loop_
_entity.id
_entity.type
_entity.pdbx_description
1 polymer ?
#
loop_
_entity_poly.entity_id
_entity_poly.type
_entity_poly.pdbx_seq_one_letter_code
_entity_poly.pdbx_strand_id
1 'polypeptide(L)'
;SGTRAAAESVLGDLSQRGAMIEVQSSVAARAALAMGRAVAILSVLSVGEDIRAQRLVQIQVEGFPVVRALRTVWRGNPPTDPVARALLYIVHGPGLD
;
A
#
# COMPACT_ATOMS: atom_id res chain seq x y z
N SER A 1 3.08 5.46 -6.01
CA SER A 1 2.44 5.32 -4.68
C SER A 1 3.20 4.32 -3.83
N GLY A 2 2.99 4.29 -2.50
CA GLY A 2 3.64 3.28 -1.64
C GLY A 2 3.29 1.83 -2.01
N THR A 3 2.07 1.60 -2.49
CA THR A 3 1.60 0.29 -2.98
C THR A 3 2.33 -0.14 -4.24
N ARG A 4 2.56 0.77 -5.20
CA ARG A 4 3.30 0.47 -6.44
C ARG A 4 4.71 -0.05 -6.13
N ALA A 5 5.47 0.70 -5.33
CA ALA A 5 6.84 0.32 -5.00
C ALA A 5 6.92 -1.04 -4.28
N ALA A 6 5.96 -1.33 -3.39
CA ALA A 6 5.88 -2.63 -2.72
C ALA A 6 5.49 -3.77 -3.68
N ALA A 7 4.58 -3.51 -4.64
CA ALA A 7 4.23 -4.48 -5.66
C ALA A 7 5.42 -4.79 -6.58
N GLU A 8 6.12 -3.75 -7.05
CA GLU A 8 7.30 -3.88 -7.90
C GLU A 8 8.42 -4.67 -7.19
N SER A 9 8.65 -4.42 -5.89
CA SER A 9 9.70 -5.13 -5.14
C SER A 9 9.47 -6.63 -5.00
N VAL A 10 8.21 -7.09 -5.00
CA VAL A 10 7.89 -8.52 -4.88
C VAL A 10 7.71 -9.17 -6.26
N LEU A 11 7.15 -8.46 -7.23
CA LEU A 11 6.99 -8.98 -8.58
C LEU A 11 8.32 -9.09 -9.32
N GLY A 12 9.28 -8.20 -9.05
CA GLY A 12 10.57 -8.19 -9.74
C GLY A 12 10.40 -8.17 -11.26
N ASP A 13 11.07 -9.08 -11.96
CA ASP A 13 11.01 -9.22 -13.42
C ASP A 13 9.61 -9.58 -13.94
N LEU A 14 8.74 -10.18 -13.11
CA LEU A 14 7.35 -10.44 -13.51
C LEU A 14 6.59 -9.16 -13.83
N SER A 15 6.98 -8.04 -13.21
CA SER A 15 6.37 -6.73 -13.50
C SER A 15 6.56 -6.29 -14.96
N GLN A 16 7.63 -6.77 -15.61
CA GLN A 16 7.97 -6.44 -17.00
C GLN A 16 7.42 -7.46 -17.99
N ARG A 17 7.00 -8.64 -17.52
CA ARG A 17 6.56 -9.77 -18.37
C ARG A 17 5.05 -9.81 -18.59
N GLY A 18 4.28 -9.06 -17.81
CA GLY A 18 2.81 -9.01 -17.87
C GLY A 18 2.28 -7.69 -18.43
N ALA A 19 1.05 -7.72 -18.96
CA ALA A 19 0.32 -6.51 -19.33
C ALA A 19 -0.18 -5.80 -18.06
N MET A 20 0.69 -5.02 -17.42
CA MET A 20 0.35 -4.23 -16.23
C MET A 20 -0.12 -2.84 -16.63
N ILE A 21 -1.24 -2.40 -16.03
CA ILE A 21 -1.72 -1.03 -16.14
C ILE A 21 -1.62 -0.41 -14.75
N GLU A 22 -0.88 0.70 -14.64
CA GLU A 22 -0.92 1.51 -13.43
C GLU A 22 -2.11 2.47 -13.49
N VAL A 23 -2.97 2.38 -12.49
CA VAL A 23 -4.11 3.28 -12.33
C VAL A 23 -3.85 4.20 -11.14
N GLN A 24 -3.67 5.50 -11.40
CA GLN A 24 -3.37 6.49 -10.36
C GLN A 24 -4.56 6.77 -9.41
N SER A 25 -5.78 6.44 -9.83
CA SER A 25 -7.02 6.67 -9.08
C SER A 25 -7.55 5.39 -8.44
N SER A 26 -7.71 5.39 -7.11
CA SER A 26 -8.34 4.29 -6.37
C SER A 26 -9.82 4.11 -6.73
N VAL A 27 -10.49 5.16 -7.21
CA VAL A 27 -11.88 5.08 -7.70
C VAL A 27 -11.92 4.36 -9.05
N ALA A 28 -11.05 4.74 -9.98
CA ALA A 28 -10.97 4.10 -11.30
C ALA A 28 -10.56 2.62 -11.19
N ALA A 29 -9.59 2.31 -10.31
CA ALA A 29 -9.19 0.95 -10.03
C ALA A 29 -10.36 0.10 -9.51
N ARG A 30 -11.15 0.64 -8.56
CA ARG A 30 -12.34 -0.06 -8.02
C ARG A 30 -13.44 -0.25 -9.05
N ALA A 31 -13.67 0.71 -9.94
CA ALA A 31 -14.64 0.56 -11.02
C ALA A 31 -14.26 -0.58 -11.98
N ALA A 32 -12.98 -0.68 -12.35
CA ALA A 32 -12.49 -1.77 -13.20
C ALA A 32 -12.61 -3.15 -12.53
N LEU A 33 -12.32 -3.22 -11.22
CA LEU A 33 -12.49 -4.45 -10.43
C LEU A 33 -13.96 -4.86 -10.30
N ALA A 34 -14.87 -3.90 -10.09
CA ALA A 34 -16.30 -4.17 -9.97
C ALA A 34 -16.90 -4.77 -11.25
N MET A 35 -16.30 -4.50 -12.41
CA MET A 35 -16.70 -5.13 -13.69
C MET A 35 -16.23 -6.59 -13.80
N GLY A 36 -15.42 -7.10 -12.87
CA GLY A 36 -14.93 -8.48 -12.88
C GLY A 36 -13.92 -8.78 -13.99
N ARG A 37 -13.35 -7.75 -14.63
CA ARG A 37 -12.46 -7.89 -15.79
C ARG A 37 -10.98 -7.71 -15.48
N ALA A 38 -10.63 -7.51 -14.21
CA ALA A 38 -9.27 -7.21 -13.79
C ALA A 38 -8.98 -7.78 -12.40
N VAL A 39 -7.68 -7.95 -12.12
CA VAL A 39 -7.13 -8.15 -10.79
C VAL A 39 -6.18 -7.00 -10.49
N ALA A 40 -6.05 -6.62 -9.21
CA ALA A 40 -5.19 -5.50 -8.82
C ALA A 40 -4.52 -5.74 -7.48
N ILE A 41 -3.32 -5.19 -7.33
CA ILE A 41 -2.63 -5.09 -6.04
C ILE A 41 -3.01 -3.74 -5.43
N LEU A 42 -3.79 -3.78 -4.35
CA LEU A 42 -4.29 -2.59 -3.66
C LEU A 42 -3.84 -2.59 -2.19
N SER A 43 -3.74 -1.39 -1.61
CA SER A 43 -3.51 -1.26 -0.17
C SER A 43 -4.77 -1.70 0.58
N VAL A 44 -4.63 -2.65 1.51
CA VAL A 44 -5.74 -3.08 2.38
C VAL A 44 -6.35 -1.90 3.16
N LEU A 45 -5.53 -0.90 3.50
CA LEU A 45 -5.97 0.33 4.17
C LEU A 45 -6.94 1.17 3.30
N SER A 46 -6.91 0.99 1.98
CA SER A 46 -7.75 1.74 1.03
C SER A 46 -9.01 1.00 0.60
N VAL A 47 -9.08 -0.32 0.80
CA VAL A 47 -10.20 -1.17 0.35
C VAL A 47 -10.87 -1.98 1.46
N GLY A 48 -10.54 -1.74 2.73
CA GLY A 48 -11.08 -2.52 3.86
C GLY A 48 -12.61 -2.51 3.94
N GLU A 49 -13.27 -1.38 3.66
CA GLU A 49 -14.73 -1.28 3.54
C GLU A 49 -15.28 -2.13 2.39
N ASP A 50 -14.62 -2.12 1.24
CA ASP A 50 -15.05 -2.87 0.06
C ASP A 50 -14.95 -4.38 0.29
N ILE A 51 -13.92 -4.83 1.01
CA ILE A 51 -13.78 -6.23 1.43
C ILE A 51 -14.87 -6.61 2.45
N ARG A 52 -15.08 -5.78 3.48
CA ARG A 52 -16.13 -6.04 4.49
C ARG A 52 -17.53 -6.10 3.90
N ALA A 53 -17.81 -5.24 2.93
CA ALA A 53 -19.09 -5.22 2.23
C ALA A 53 -19.17 -6.24 1.08
N GLN A 54 -18.18 -7.14 0.94
CA GLN A 54 -18.13 -8.19 -0.08
C GLN A 54 -18.20 -7.66 -1.53
N ARG A 55 -17.81 -6.40 -1.76
CA ARG A 55 -17.65 -5.82 -3.10
C ARG A 55 -16.32 -6.23 -3.74
N LEU A 56 -15.32 -6.52 -2.91
CA LEU A 56 -14.04 -7.06 -3.31
C LEU A 56 -13.71 -8.29 -2.48
N VAL A 57 -12.98 -9.23 -3.07
CA VAL A 57 -12.42 -10.38 -2.37
C VAL A 57 -10.90 -10.29 -2.36
N GLN A 58 -10.30 -10.56 -1.20
CA GLN A 58 -8.85 -10.69 -1.10
C GLN A 58 -8.44 -12.07 -1.61
N ILE A 59 -7.55 -12.11 -2.60
CA ILE A 59 -6.94 -13.34 -3.10
C ILE A 59 -5.62 -13.55 -2.36
N GLN A 60 -5.46 -14.70 -1.69
CA GLN A 60 -4.18 -15.08 -1.11
C GLN A 60 -3.28 -15.64 -2.21
N VAL A 61 -2.08 -15.09 -2.33
CA VAL A 61 -1.08 -15.53 -3.31
C VAL A 61 0.14 -16.02 -2.54
N GLU A 62 0.39 -17.32 -2.59
CA GLU A 62 1.57 -17.93 -1.96
C GLU A 62 2.86 -17.45 -2.63
N GLY A 63 3.91 -17.22 -1.83
CA GLY A 63 5.22 -16.80 -2.33
C GLY A 63 5.36 -15.30 -2.64
N PHE A 64 4.32 -14.49 -2.46
CA PHE A 64 4.34 -13.04 -2.73
C PHE A 64 3.97 -12.20 -1.50
N PRO A 65 4.74 -12.23 -0.39
CA PRO A 65 4.47 -11.38 0.76
C PRO A 65 4.76 -9.90 0.41
N VAL A 66 3.70 -9.14 0.13
CA VAL A 66 3.81 -7.69 -0.11
C VAL A 66 3.83 -6.95 1.22
N VAL A 67 5.04 -6.71 1.75
CA VAL A 67 5.26 -5.91 2.96
C VAL A 67 5.78 -4.53 2.60
N ARG A 68 5.23 -3.50 3.24
CA ARG A 68 5.69 -2.12 3.09
C ARG A 68 6.15 -1.59 4.44
N ALA A 69 7.44 -1.28 4.55
CA ALA A 69 7.94 -0.51 5.66
C ALA A 69 7.40 0.93 5.58
N LEU A 70 6.83 1.42 6.69
CA LEU A 70 6.59 2.85 6.87
C LEU A 70 7.93 3.50 7.21
N ARG A 71 8.20 4.66 6.60
CA ARG A 71 9.44 5.41 6.83
C ARG A 71 9.07 6.83 7.22
N THR A 72 9.68 7.32 8.29
CA THR A 72 9.60 8.72 8.68
C THR A 72 10.70 9.48 7.94
N VAL A 73 10.34 10.55 7.21
CA VAL A 73 11.27 11.33 6.39
C VAL A 73 11.12 12.81 6.70
N TRP A 74 12.24 13.50 6.84
CA TRP A 74 12.33 14.96 7.03
C TRP A 74 13.61 15.48 6.37
N ARG A 75 13.67 16.77 6.09
CA ARG A 75 14.86 17.43 5.55
C ARG A 75 15.62 18.09 6.70
N GLY A 76 16.86 17.68 6.94
CA GLY A 76 17.68 18.21 8.05
C GLY A 76 17.42 17.46 9.36
N ASN A 77 17.18 18.20 10.44
CA ASN A 77 16.95 17.63 11.77
C ASN A 77 15.51 17.10 11.93
N PRO A 78 15.28 16.13 12.84
CA PRO A 78 13.95 15.64 13.15
C PRO A 78 13.00 16.75 13.63
N PRO A 79 11.69 16.63 13.39
CA PRO A 79 10.74 17.64 13.83
C PRO A 79 10.67 17.69 15.36
N THR A 80 10.81 18.90 15.91
CA THR A 80 10.76 19.15 17.37
C THR A 80 9.35 19.50 17.86
N ASP A 81 8.42 19.76 16.95
CA ASP A 81 7.02 20.06 17.26
C ASP A 81 6.36 18.89 18.04
N PRO A 82 5.63 19.17 19.14
CA PRO A 82 5.03 18.12 19.97
C PRO A 82 4.09 17.17 19.22
N VAL A 83 3.31 17.67 18.27
CA VAL A 83 2.36 16.85 17.49
C VAL A 83 3.15 15.94 16.54
N ALA A 84 4.18 16.46 15.89
CA ALA A 84 5.06 15.66 15.05
C ALA A 84 5.80 14.58 15.86
N ARG A 85 6.30 14.90 17.05
CA ARG A 85 6.92 13.91 17.96
C ARG A 85 5.93 12.83 18.40
N ALA A 86 4.68 13.18 18.69
CA ALA A 86 3.66 12.21 19.03
C ALA A 86 3.41 11.21 17.89
N LEU A 87 3.39 11.68 16.64
CA LEU A 87 3.29 10.80 15.47
C LEU A 87 4.51 9.87 15.35
N LEU A 88 5.73 10.37 15.59
CA LEU A 88 6.94 9.54 15.58
C LEU A 88 6.85 8.42 16.62
N TYR A 89 6.37 8.74 17.83
CA TYR A 89 6.17 7.76 18.90
C TYR A 89 5.17 6.66 18.49
N ILE A 90 4.06 7.03 17.83
CA ILE A 90 3.06 6.06 17.35
C ILE A 90 3.64 5.14 16.26
N VAL A 91 4.45 5.69 15.35
CA VAL A 91 5.01 4.95 14.22
C VAL A 91 6.13 4.00 14.65
N HIS A 92 6.95 4.38 15.63
CA HIS A 92 8.15 3.63 16.03
C HIS A 92 7.98 2.81 17.32
N GLY A 93 6.96 3.10 18.13
CA GLY A 93 6.81 2.52 19.47
C GLY A 93 7.78 3.13 20.50
N PRO A 94 7.67 2.74 21.79
CA PRO A 94 8.59 3.20 22.82
C PRO A 94 10.01 2.64 22.57
N GLY A 95 10.96 3.52 22.24
CA GLY A 95 12.35 3.15 21.96
C GLY A 95 13.21 4.21 21.25
N LEU A 96 12.73 5.44 21.10
CA LEU A 96 13.49 6.56 20.56
C LEU A 96 13.72 7.61 21.66
N ASP A 97 14.53 7.24 22.65
CA ASP A 97 15.16 8.19 23.58
C ASP A 97 16.66 8.29 23.24
#